data_AF-A0A3S0R340-F1
#
_entry.id   AF-A0A3S0R340-F1
#
_cell.length_a   1.000
_cell.length_b   1.000
_cell.length_c   1.000
_cell.angle_alpha   90.00
_cell.angle_beta   90.00
_cell.angle_gamma   90.00
#
_symmetry.space_group_name_H-M   'P 1'
#
loop_
_entity.id
_entity.type
_entity.pdbx_description
1 polymer ?
#
loop_
_entity_poly.entity_id
_entity_poly.type
_entity_poly.pdbx_seq_one_letter_code
_entity_poly.pdbx_strand_id
1 'polypeptide(L)'
;MTYLNHLTLNTGDLRRSWLHEVDDAAIEHTRELVADAVAGGGDTDMPVPGYRLHVEPFGSRRAALCTVSRDDVPLVTIAVAARPSRALWGQMIALRHRIDPDAPALDEPPAPWCAALLLPAAVTDHGAMAWLGDFERCAAWAWIDPK
;
A
#
# COMPACT_ATOMS: atom_id res chain seq x y z
N MET A 1 -4.27 17.85 13.54
CA MET A 1 -3.18 16.98 13.06
C MET A 1 -3.77 15.98 12.08
N THR A 2 -3.16 15.81 10.91
CA THR A 2 -3.67 14.94 9.83
C THR A 2 -3.17 13.51 10.04
N TYR A 3 -4.05 12.51 9.92
CA TYR A 3 -3.72 11.09 10.01
C TYR A 3 -4.48 10.29 8.96
N LEU A 4 -3.99 9.07 8.68
CA LEU A 4 -4.71 8.03 7.96
C LEU A 4 -4.81 6.76 8.82
N ASN A 5 -5.82 5.95 8.56
CA ASN A 5 -5.98 4.64 9.20
C ASN A 5 -5.11 3.62 8.45
N HIS A 6 -4.10 3.07 9.10
CA HIS A 6 -3.21 2.04 8.55
C HIS A 6 -3.63 0.69 9.10
N LEU A 7 -4.01 -0.23 8.21
CA LEU A 7 -4.49 -1.57 8.53
C LEU A 7 -3.56 -2.62 7.92
N THR A 8 -3.04 -3.53 8.75
CA THR A 8 -2.42 -4.76 8.25
C THR A 8 -3.49 -5.84 8.13
N LEU A 9 -3.88 -6.18 6.90
CA LEU A 9 -4.97 -7.12 6.60
C LEU A 9 -4.72 -8.53 7.13
N ASN A 10 -3.46 -8.95 7.21
CA ASN A 10 -3.09 -10.28 7.73
C ASN A 10 -3.46 -10.45 9.21
N THR A 11 -3.31 -9.40 10.01
CA THR A 11 -3.47 -9.45 11.48
C THR A 11 -4.73 -8.74 11.97
N GLY A 12 -5.31 -7.87 11.13
CA GLY A 12 -6.37 -6.95 11.55
C GLY A 12 -5.86 -5.79 12.41
N ASP A 13 -4.54 -5.60 12.52
CA ASP A 13 -3.97 -4.50 13.30
C ASP A 13 -4.29 -3.16 12.63
N LEU A 14 -5.06 -2.33 13.33
CA LEU A 14 -5.53 -1.04 12.87
C LEU A 14 -4.94 0.05 13.76
N ARG A 15 -4.16 0.95 13.16
CA ARG A 15 -3.58 2.09 13.87
C ARG A 15 -3.78 3.39 13.11
N ARG A 16 -3.60 4.49 13.83
CA ARG A 16 -3.43 5.79 13.19
C ARG A 16 -1.97 5.93 12.77
N SER A 17 -1.76 6.30 11.51
CA SER A 17 -0.48 6.76 10.97
C SER A 17 -0.59 8.27 10.83
N TRP A 18 0.21 9.04 11.56
CA TRP A 18 0.17 10.49 11.50
C TRP A 18 1.11 11.01 10.41
N LEU A 19 0.72 12.08 9.72
CA LEU A 19 1.55 12.66 8.66
C LEU A 19 2.94 13.06 9.17
N HIS A 20 3.04 13.60 10.38
CA HIS A 20 4.30 14.04 10.99
C HIS A 20 5.22 12.90 11.46
N GLU A 21 4.75 11.64 11.44
CA GLU A 21 5.58 10.46 11.74
C GLU A 21 6.37 9.98 10.51
N VAL A 22 6.11 10.58 9.35
CA VAL A 22 6.76 10.23 8.08
C VAL A 22 7.55 11.44 7.61
N ASP A 23 8.81 11.21 7.24
CA ASP A 23 9.71 12.25 6.76
C ASP A 23 9.18 12.86 5.44
N ASP A 24 9.15 14.19 5.36
CA ASP A 24 8.61 14.90 4.18
C ASP A 24 9.42 14.56 2.91
N ALA A 25 10.73 14.36 3.00
CA ALA A 25 11.55 13.99 1.84
C ALA A 25 11.29 12.55 1.40
N ALA A 26 10.99 11.64 2.33
CA ALA A 26 10.56 10.28 1.99
C ALA A 26 9.20 10.27 1.27
N ILE A 27 8.26 11.13 1.67
CA ILE A 27 6.98 11.31 0.96
C ILE A 27 7.23 11.84 -0.44
N GLU A 28 8.07 12.86 -0.60
CA GLU A 28 8.37 13.46 -1.91
C GLU A 28 9.00 12.44 -2.87
N HIS A 29 10.03 11.74 -2.42
CA HIS A 29 10.68 10.71 -3.24
C HIS A 29 9.72 9.58 -3.62
N THR A 30 8.83 9.20 -2.70
CA THR A 30 7.81 8.18 -3.00
C THR A 30 6.75 8.71 -3.96
N ARG A 31 6.44 10.01 -3.93
CA ARG A 31 5.52 10.64 -4.89
C ARG A 31 6.09 10.61 -6.30
N GLU A 32 7.36 10.96 -6.47
CA GLU A 32 8.06 10.84 -7.75
C GLU A 32 8.03 9.39 -8.26
N LEU A 33 8.39 8.42 -7.40
CA LEU A 33 8.38 7.00 -7.75
C LEU A 33 6.99 6.49 -8.18
N VAL A 34 5.94 6.87 -7.46
CA VAL A 34 4.55 6.51 -7.78
C VAL A 34 4.11 7.18 -9.09
N ALA A 35 4.49 8.43 -9.32
CA ALA A 35 4.19 9.13 -10.56
C ALA A 35 4.90 8.48 -11.76
N ASP A 36 6.16 8.07 -11.59
CA ASP A 36 6.93 7.35 -12.61
C ASP A 36 6.29 6.00 -12.94
N ALA A 37 5.87 5.24 -11.93
CA ALA A 37 5.14 3.98 -12.14
C ALA A 37 3.87 4.19 -12.98
N VAL A 38 3.05 5.18 -12.61
CA VAL A 38 1.81 5.50 -13.34
C VAL A 38 2.10 5.96 -14.76
N ALA A 39 3.12 6.81 -14.97
CA ALA A 39 3.52 7.29 -16.29
C ALA A 39 4.10 6.15 -17.17
N GLY A 40 4.78 5.18 -16.55
CA GLY A 40 5.37 4.00 -17.17
C GLY A 40 4.38 2.87 -17.52
N GLY A 41 3.07 3.08 -17.33
CA GLY A 41 2.05 2.06 -17.61
C GLY A 41 1.76 1.13 -16.44
N GLY A 42 2.21 1.49 -15.25
CA GLY A 42 1.95 0.80 -14.00
C GLY A 42 3.23 0.41 -13.27
N ASP A 43 4.34 0.17 -13.97
CA ASP A 43 5.54 -0.43 -13.37
C ASP A 43 6.74 0.52 -13.32
N THR A 44 7.50 0.46 -12.24
CA THR A 44 8.81 1.09 -12.10
C THR A 44 9.73 0.25 -11.21
N ASP A 45 11.05 0.44 -11.36
CA ASP A 45 12.03 -0.17 -10.45
C ASP A 45 12.06 0.60 -9.13
N MET A 46 12.14 -0.12 -8.02
CA MET A 46 12.33 0.48 -6.71
C MET A 46 13.78 0.99 -6.56
N PRO A 47 14.04 2.00 -5.72
CA PRO A 47 15.40 2.44 -5.38
C PRO A 47 16.21 1.36 -4.62
N VAL A 48 15.57 0.26 -4.22
CA VAL A 48 16.20 -0.93 -3.66
C VAL A 48 16.37 -1.98 -4.77
N PRO A 49 17.60 -2.41 -5.10
CA PRO A 49 17.83 -3.35 -6.20
C PRO A 49 17.05 -4.66 -6.06
N GLY A 50 16.50 -5.15 -7.17
CA GLY A 50 15.73 -6.40 -7.23
C GLY A 50 14.26 -6.27 -6.87
N TYR A 51 13.79 -5.08 -6.50
CA TYR A 51 12.38 -4.82 -6.21
C TYR A 51 11.74 -3.93 -7.27
N ARG A 52 10.46 -4.16 -7.51
CA ARG A 52 9.64 -3.39 -8.46
C ARG A 52 8.37 -2.93 -7.77
N LEU A 53 7.88 -1.76 -8.18
CA LEU A 53 6.60 -1.21 -7.77
C LEU A 53 5.66 -1.20 -8.97
N HIS A 54 4.51 -1.84 -8.79
CA HIS A 54 3.37 -1.68 -9.67
C HIS A 54 2.34 -0.74 -9.01
N VAL A 55 1.84 0.28 -9.71
CA VAL A 55 0.80 1.19 -9.25
C VAL A 55 -0.35 1.22 -10.25
N GLU A 56 -1.54 0.87 -9.78
CA GLU A 56 -2.79 0.96 -10.52
C GLU A 56 -3.70 2.01 -9.87
N PRO A 57 -3.94 3.17 -10.52
CA PRO A 57 -4.95 4.12 -10.08
C PRO A 57 -6.33 3.46 -10.07
N PHE A 58 -7.05 3.52 -8.95
CA PHE A 58 -8.30 2.80 -8.77
C PHE A 58 -9.52 3.72 -8.86
N GLY A 59 -10.23 3.66 -10.00
CA GLY A 59 -11.41 4.49 -10.23
C GLY A 59 -11.06 5.98 -10.33
N SER A 60 -11.52 6.80 -9.38
CA SER A 60 -11.12 8.23 -9.33
C SER A 60 -9.67 8.38 -8.81
N ARG A 61 -8.99 9.50 -9.12
CA ARG A 61 -7.61 9.83 -8.68
C ARG A 61 -7.39 9.93 -7.15
N ARG A 62 -8.26 9.33 -6.35
CA ARG A 62 -8.26 9.36 -4.89
C ARG A 62 -8.11 7.97 -4.27
N ALA A 63 -7.87 6.95 -5.08
CA ALA A 63 -7.55 5.62 -4.63
C ALA A 63 -6.56 4.94 -5.56
N ALA A 64 -5.75 4.02 -5.03
CA ALA A 64 -4.77 3.25 -5.78
C ALA A 64 -4.55 1.87 -5.17
N LEU A 65 -4.07 0.95 -6.00
CA LEU A 65 -3.40 -0.29 -5.61
C LEU A 65 -1.92 -0.16 -5.93
N CYS A 66 -1.08 -0.46 -4.95
CA CYS A 66 0.36 -0.55 -5.12
C CYS A 66 0.79 -1.99 -4.80
N THR A 67 1.55 -2.64 -5.68
CA THR A 67 2.12 -3.96 -5.41
C THR A 67 3.63 -3.88 -5.48
N VAL A 68 4.31 -4.30 -4.42
CA VAL A 68 5.75 -4.46 -4.42
C VAL A 68 6.06 -5.92 -4.72
N SER A 69 6.95 -6.15 -5.68
CA SER A 69 7.39 -7.47 -6.09
C SER A 69 8.92 -7.56 -6.03
N ARG A 70 9.43 -8.78 -5.87
CA ARG A 70 10.83 -9.12 -6.10
C ARG A 70 10.92 -10.17 -7.19
N ASP A 71 11.70 -9.90 -8.24
CA ASP A 71 11.84 -10.82 -9.38
C ASP A 71 10.46 -11.30 -9.89
N ASP A 72 9.51 -10.37 -10.04
CA ASP A 72 8.09 -10.59 -10.41
C ASP A 72 7.23 -11.39 -9.41
N VAL A 73 7.77 -11.79 -8.27
CA VAL A 73 7.03 -12.42 -7.18
C VAL A 73 6.47 -11.35 -6.25
N PRO A 74 5.14 -11.19 -6.13
CA PRO A 74 4.55 -10.12 -5.34
C PRO A 74 4.70 -10.41 -3.83
N LEU A 75 5.14 -9.39 -3.09
CA LEU A 75 5.42 -9.45 -1.65
C LEU A 75 4.33 -8.77 -0.84
N VAL A 76 3.85 -7.61 -1.27
CA VAL A 76 2.76 -6.90 -0.60
C VAL A 76 1.87 -6.24 -1.62
N THR A 77 0.57 -6.25 -1.38
CA THR A 77 -0.39 -5.38 -2.06
C THR A 77 -0.93 -4.37 -1.05
N ILE A 78 -0.87 -3.10 -1.42
CA ILE A 78 -1.23 -1.95 -0.60
C ILE A 78 -2.37 -1.23 -1.30
N ALA A 79 -3.50 -1.11 -0.65
CA ALA A 79 -4.60 -0.29 -1.11
C ALA A 79 -4.61 1.03 -0.35
N VAL A 80 -4.77 2.14 -1.09
CA VAL A 80 -4.84 3.48 -0.52
C VAL A 80 -6.13 4.13 -0.97
N ALA A 81 -6.87 4.75 -0.03
CA ALA A 81 -8.08 5.50 -0.36
C ALA A 81 -8.22 6.78 0.47
N ALA A 82 -8.32 7.92 -0.22
CA ALA A 82 -8.57 9.23 0.42
C ALA A 82 -10.04 9.42 0.83
N ARG A 83 -10.95 8.61 0.29
CA ARG A 83 -12.40 8.58 0.55
C ARG A 83 -12.85 7.13 0.66
N PRO A 84 -14.01 6.85 1.30
CA PRO A 84 -14.51 5.48 1.36
C PRO A 84 -14.65 4.87 -0.04
N SER A 85 -14.18 3.64 -0.19
CA SER A 85 -14.12 2.93 -1.47
C SER A 85 -14.45 1.46 -1.28
N ARG A 86 -15.76 1.16 -1.23
CA ARG A 86 -16.27 -0.21 -1.08
C ARG A 86 -15.76 -1.16 -2.17
N ALA A 87 -15.56 -0.67 -3.39
CA ALA A 87 -15.04 -1.47 -4.49
C ALA A 87 -13.58 -1.89 -4.25
N LEU A 88 -12.71 -0.94 -3.88
CA LEU A 88 -11.31 -1.23 -3.57
C LEU A 88 -11.20 -2.12 -2.32
N TRP A 89 -12.00 -1.83 -1.29
CA TRP A 89 -12.07 -2.66 -0.10
C TRP A 89 -12.48 -4.10 -0.43
N GLY A 90 -13.52 -4.28 -1.24
CA GLY A 90 -13.96 -5.59 -1.70
C GLY A 90 -12.88 -6.36 -2.45
N GLN A 91 -12.05 -5.68 -3.25
CA GLN A 91 -10.91 -6.31 -3.93
C GLN A 91 -9.83 -6.78 -2.95
N MET A 92 -9.50 -5.98 -1.94
CA MET A 92 -8.52 -6.38 -0.92
C MET A 92 -9.01 -7.55 -0.07
N ILE A 93 -10.28 -7.57 0.30
CA ILE A 93 -10.88 -8.70 1.03
C ILE A 93 -10.94 -9.95 0.17
N ALA A 94 -11.29 -9.83 -1.11
CA ALA A 94 -11.26 -10.96 -2.04
C ALA A 94 -9.83 -11.50 -2.22
N LEU A 95 -8.81 -10.64 -2.31
CA LEU A 95 -7.42 -11.05 -2.39
C LEU A 95 -6.96 -11.76 -1.11
N ARG A 96 -7.30 -11.21 0.05
CA ARG A 96 -7.01 -11.83 1.36
C ARG A 96 -7.60 -13.23 1.47
N HIS A 97 -8.87 -13.43 1.08
CA HIS A 97 -9.52 -14.74 1.13
C HIS A 97 -8.94 -15.77 0.15
N ARG A 98 -8.26 -15.34 -0.92
CA ARG A 98 -7.51 -16.26 -1.79
C ARG A 98 -6.28 -16.84 -1.10
N ILE A 99 -5.73 -16.12 -0.12
CA ILE A 99 -4.54 -16.51 0.64
C ILE A 99 -4.94 -17.27 1.90
N ASP A 100 -5.96 -16.76 2.60
CA ASP A 100 -6.51 -17.34 3.82
C ASP A 100 -8.05 -17.37 3.72
N PRO A 101 -8.64 -18.48 3.26
CA PRO A 101 -10.08 -18.61 3.12
C PRO A 101 -10.86 -18.44 4.42
N ASP A 102 -10.25 -18.80 5.56
CA ASP A 102 -10.87 -18.78 6.88
C ASP A 102 -10.62 -17.46 7.64
N ALA A 103 -9.97 -16.50 6.99
CA ALA A 103 -9.62 -15.22 7.60
C ALA A 103 -10.87 -14.48 8.10
N PRO A 104 -10.85 -13.92 9.33
CA PRO A 104 -12.03 -13.30 9.93
C PRO A 104 -12.50 -12.08 9.13
N ALA A 105 -13.80 -11.80 9.16
CA ALA A 105 -14.36 -10.61 8.52
C ALA A 105 -13.73 -9.32 9.11
N LEU A 106 -13.46 -8.35 8.23
CA LEU A 106 -12.97 -7.03 8.60
C LEU A 106 -13.86 -5.97 7.94
N ASP A 107 -14.12 -4.89 8.67
CA ASP A 107 -14.81 -3.72 8.15
C ASP A 107 -13.83 -2.77 7.45
N GLU A 108 -14.33 -2.03 6.45
CA GLU A 108 -13.55 -0.97 5.81
C GLU A 108 -13.18 0.09 6.86
N PRO A 109 -11.89 0.45 7.01
CA PRO A 109 -11.51 1.53 7.92
C PRO A 109 -12.12 2.88 7.48
N PRO A 110 -12.36 3.82 8.40
CA PRO A 110 -12.73 5.18 8.02
C PRO A 110 -11.67 5.82 7.12
N ALA A 111 -12.08 6.52 6.07
CA ALA A 111 -11.14 7.22 5.20
C ALA A 111 -10.57 8.50 5.86
N PRO A 112 -9.32 8.91 5.54
CA PRO A 112 -8.40 8.23 4.63
C PRO A 112 -7.81 6.97 5.25
N TRP A 113 -7.56 5.95 4.43
CA TRP A 113 -7.00 4.68 4.87
C TRP A 113 -5.94 4.11 3.91
N CYS A 114 -5.06 3.30 4.49
CA CYS A 114 -4.08 2.45 3.82
C CYS A 114 -4.23 1.04 4.37
N ALA A 115 -4.44 0.05 3.51
CA ALA A 115 -4.55 -1.34 3.91
C ALA A 115 -3.48 -2.17 3.19
N ALA A 116 -2.58 -2.78 3.96
CA ALA A 116 -1.49 -3.59 3.44
C ALA A 116 -1.78 -5.08 3.67
N LEU A 117 -1.65 -5.87 2.61
CA LEU A 117 -1.74 -7.33 2.64
C LEU A 117 -0.39 -7.91 2.25
N LEU A 118 0.33 -8.45 3.23
CA LEU A 118 1.52 -9.23 3.01
C LEU A 118 1.13 -10.54 2.32
N LEU A 119 1.80 -10.83 1.21
CA LEU A 119 1.62 -12.03 0.42
C LEU A 119 2.60 -13.12 0.88
N PRO A 120 2.36 -14.41 0.58
CA PRO A 120 3.18 -15.50 1.13
C PRO A 120 4.69 -15.36 0.90
N ALA A 121 5.12 -14.76 -0.20
CA ALA A 121 6.55 -14.59 -0.48
C ALA A 121 7.24 -13.56 0.43
N ALA A 122 6.51 -12.64 1.07
CA ALA A 122 7.10 -11.65 1.98
C ALA A 122 7.73 -12.29 3.23
N VAL A 123 7.18 -13.41 3.73
CA VAL A 123 7.68 -14.03 4.97
C VAL A 123 9.11 -14.57 4.85
N THR A 124 9.55 -14.88 3.62
CA THR A 124 10.91 -15.35 3.35
C THR A 124 11.84 -14.25 2.86
N ASP A 125 11.34 -13.04 2.59
CA ASP A 125 12.14 -11.89 2.18
C ASP A 125 12.39 -10.94 3.36
N HIS A 126 13.33 -11.32 4.22
CA HIS A 126 13.72 -10.51 5.38
C HIS A 126 14.26 -9.12 5.00
N GLY A 127 14.83 -8.98 3.79
CA GLY A 127 15.31 -7.71 3.28
C GLY A 127 14.14 -6.75 3.01
N ALA A 128 13.10 -7.23 2.34
CA ALA A 128 11.87 -6.48 2.13
C ALA A 128 11.17 -6.12 3.45
N MET A 129 11.02 -7.10 4.34
CA MET A 129 10.31 -6.92 5.61
C MET A 129 10.92 -5.85 6.52
N ALA A 130 12.19 -5.51 6.33
CA ALA A 130 12.87 -4.45 7.08
C ALA A 130 12.39 -3.03 6.70
N TRP A 131 11.81 -2.82 5.52
CA TRP A 131 11.43 -1.49 5.02
C TRP A 131 9.98 -1.38 4.51
N LEU A 132 9.30 -2.50 4.25
CA LEU A 132 7.94 -2.49 3.69
C LEU A 132 6.95 -1.69 4.55
N GLY A 133 7.00 -1.81 5.89
CA GLY A 133 6.09 -1.06 6.78
C GLY A 133 6.29 0.47 6.75
N ASP A 134 7.49 0.94 6.39
CA ASP A 134 7.75 2.36 6.16
C ASP A 134 7.23 2.77 4.78
N PHE A 135 7.54 1.97 3.76
CA PHE A 135 7.08 2.22 2.40
C PHE A 135 5.56 2.29 2.27
N GLU A 136 4.81 1.42 2.95
CA GLU A 136 3.34 1.44 2.98
C GLU A 136 2.79 2.83 3.35
N ARG A 137 3.38 3.45 4.36
CA ARG A 137 2.97 4.77 4.85
C ARG A 137 3.41 5.88 3.90
N CYS A 138 4.63 5.79 3.39
CA CYS A 138 5.13 6.75 2.40
C CYS A 138 4.26 6.74 1.13
N ALA A 139 3.94 5.56 0.60
CA ALA A 139 3.10 5.39 -0.58
C ALA A 139 1.68 5.92 -0.34
N ALA A 140 1.11 5.66 0.84
CA ALA A 140 -0.20 6.17 1.19
C ALA A 140 -0.24 7.71 1.27
N TRP A 141 0.74 8.33 1.91
CA TRP A 141 0.83 9.78 1.99
C TRP A 141 1.15 10.43 0.65
N ALA A 142 2.06 9.83 -0.13
CA ALA A 142 2.39 10.29 -1.48
C ALA A 142 1.17 10.33 -2.41
N TRP A 143 0.22 9.40 -2.24
CA TRP A 143 -1.01 9.36 -3.04
C TRP A 143 -2.11 10.31 -2.54
N ILE A 144 -2.25 10.46 -1.22
CA ILE A 144 -3.37 11.20 -0.60
C ILE A 144 -3.05 12.69 -0.40
N ASP A 145 -1.80 13.03 -0.10
CA ASP A 145 -1.41 14.40 0.24
C ASP A 145 -1.29 15.26 -1.04
N PRO A 146 -2.10 16.30 -1.21
CA PRO A 146 -2.14 17.13 -2.42
C PRO A 146 -0.96 18.12 -2.55
N LYS A 147 0.03 18.09 -1.64
CA LYS A 147 1.24 18.92 -1.76
C LYS A 147 1.92 18.73 -3.11
#